data_AF-K2JU56-F1
#
_entry.id   AF-K2JU56-F1
#
_cell.length_a   1.000
_cell.length_b   1.000
_cell.length_c   1.000
_cell.angle_alpha   90.00
_cell.angle_beta   90.00
_cell.angle_gamma   90.00
#
_symmetry.space_group_name_H-M   'P 1'
#
loop_
_entity.id
_entity.type
_entity.pdbx_description
1 polymer ?
#
loop_
_entity_poly.entity_id
_entity_poly.type
_entity_poly.pdbx_seq_one_letter_code
_entity_poly.pdbx_strand_id
1 'polypeptide(L)'
;MAKEMTQVTFGSQQVAVIAEGYYHRFRMNPDLDQVDGRWQQTLVQTNTLAFAQQLLPRKLRLTQGQGPLSTLLQQLEAGLVLRFDVVQDAQSALYLPTPLGARL
;
A
#
# COMPACT_ATOMS: atom_id res chain seq x y z
N MET A 1 -12.72 25.53 -5.46
CA MET A 1 -12.17 25.20 -6.79
C MET A 1 -12.38 23.72 -7.04
N ALA A 2 -12.83 23.33 -8.23
CA ALA A 2 -13.04 21.91 -8.56
C ALA A 2 -11.69 21.20 -8.63
N LYS A 3 -11.57 20.05 -7.95
CA LYS A 3 -10.35 19.22 -8.03
C LYS A 3 -10.31 18.55 -9.40
N GLU A 4 -9.17 18.62 -10.06
CA GLU A 4 -8.95 17.95 -11.34
C GLU A 4 -8.98 16.42 -11.12
N MET A 5 -9.63 15.71 -12.03
CA MET A 5 -9.85 14.26 -11.92
C MET A 5 -9.24 13.56 -13.12
N THR A 6 -8.48 12.49 -12.87
CA THR A 6 -7.89 11.61 -13.90
C THR A 6 -8.60 10.26 -13.89
N GLN A 7 -8.87 9.69 -15.07
CA GLN A 7 -9.43 8.34 -15.17
C GLN A 7 -8.31 7.31 -15.21
N VAL A 8 -8.40 6.28 -14.37
CA VAL A 8 -7.38 5.22 -14.26
C VAL A 8 -8.01 3.86 -14.46
N THR A 9 -7.37 3.03 -15.28
CA THR A 9 -7.85 1.68 -15.59
C THR A 9 -7.28 0.66 -14.61
N PHE A 10 -8.16 -0.10 -13.96
CA PHE A 10 -7.83 -1.21 -13.06
C PHE A 10 -8.51 -2.49 -13.51
N GLY A 11 -7.73 -3.38 -14.14
CA GLY A 11 -8.28 -4.58 -14.74
C GLY A 11 -9.35 -4.22 -15.78
N SER A 12 -10.61 -4.55 -15.50
CA SER A 12 -11.77 -4.23 -16.34
C SER A 12 -12.54 -2.98 -15.92
N GLN A 13 -12.10 -2.24 -14.90
CA GLN A 13 -12.81 -1.07 -14.38
C GLN A 13 -12.05 0.24 -14.63
N GLN A 14 -12.78 1.34 -14.83
CA GLN A 14 -12.22 2.69 -14.86
C GLN A 14 -12.66 3.44 -13.60
N VAL A 15 -11.72 4.10 -12.94
CA VAL A 15 -11.93 4.81 -11.68
C VAL A 15 -11.44 6.25 -11.81
N ALA A 16 -12.28 7.21 -11.43
CA ALA A 16 -11.90 8.61 -11.36
C ALA A 16 -11.11 8.89 -10.07
N VAL A 17 -9.88 9.37 -10.23
CA VAL A 17 -8.95 9.69 -9.15
C VAL A 17 -8.66 11.19 -9.13
N ILE A 18 -8.40 11.77 -7.96
CA ILE A 18 -8.00 13.18 -7.88
C ILE A 18 -6.57 13.31 -8.43
N ALA A 19 -6.37 14.16 -9.42
CA ALA A 19 -5.04 14.54 -9.88
C ALA A 19 -4.29 15.26 -8.74
N GLU A 20 -3.03 14.87 -8.49
CA GLU A 20 -2.21 15.41 -7.37
C GLU A 20 -2.81 15.15 -5.96
N GLY A 21 -3.62 14.08 -5.82
CA GLY A 21 -4.48 13.83 -4.66
C GLY A 21 -3.77 13.60 -3.32
N TYR A 22 -3.70 14.66 -2.51
CA TYR A 22 -3.53 14.71 -1.04
C TYR A 22 -2.46 13.78 -0.46
N TYR A 23 -1.27 14.35 -0.24
CA TYR A 23 -0.10 13.77 0.44
C TYR A 23 -0.43 12.91 1.68
N HIS A 24 -0.75 11.63 1.48
CA HIS A 24 -0.58 10.61 2.50
C HIS A 24 0.87 10.14 2.40
N ARG A 25 1.73 10.62 3.29
CA ARG A 25 3.07 10.07 3.44
C ARG A 25 2.95 8.73 4.15
N PHE A 26 2.99 7.66 3.38
CA PHE A 26 3.06 6.32 3.95
C PHE A 26 4.47 6.08 4.46
N ARG A 27 4.58 5.86 5.76
CA ARG A 27 5.81 5.39 6.41
C ARG A 27 5.66 3.90 6.65
N MET A 28 6.57 3.12 6.10
CA MET A 28 6.65 1.70 6.37
C MET A 28 8.02 1.41 6.98
N ASN A 29 8.05 0.53 7.98
CA ASN A 29 9.27 -0.12 8.47
C ASN A 29 9.19 -1.61 8.06
N PRO A 30 9.32 -1.93 6.76
CA PRO A 30 8.99 -3.28 6.30
C PRO A 30 10.01 -4.34 6.72
N ASP A 31 11.26 -3.97 7.04
CA ASP A 31 12.32 -4.95 7.26
C ASP A 31 12.99 -4.81 8.62
N LEU A 32 12.91 -5.90 9.39
CA LEU A 32 13.61 -6.16 10.64
C LEU A 32 14.52 -7.34 10.39
N ASP A 33 15.80 -7.05 10.14
CA ASP A 33 16.79 -8.08 9.81
C ASP A 33 18.00 -7.99 10.74
N GLN A 34 18.65 -9.14 10.95
CA GLN A 34 19.91 -9.20 11.67
C GLN A 34 21.07 -9.08 10.68
N VAL A 35 21.85 -8.01 10.82
CA VAL A 35 23.09 -7.77 10.04
C VAL A 35 24.24 -7.70 11.03
N ASP A 36 25.27 -8.53 10.85
CA ASP A 36 26.44 -8.64 11.73
C ASP A 36 26.07 -8.81 13.22
N GLY A 37 25.06 -9.66 13.48
CA GLY A 37 24.59 -9.94 14.84
C GLY A 37 23.73 -8.83 15.46
N ARG A 38 23.49 -7.71 14.77
CA ARG A 38 22.72 -6.57 15.26
C ARG A 38 21.42 -6.42 14.49
N TRP A 39 20.32 -6.25 15.22
CA TRP A 39 19.02 -5.94 14.63
C TRP A 39 19.05 -4.56 13.98
N GLN A 40 18.66 -4.52 12.71
CA GLN A 40 18.52 -3.32 11.91
C GLN A 40 17.04 -3.10 11.58
N GLN A 41 16.67 -1.83 11.41
CA GLN A 41 15.40 -1.39 10.84
C GLN A 41 15.68 -0.59 9.57
N THR A 42 14.86 -0.83 8.56
CA THR A 42 14.87 -0.05 7.32
C THR A 42 13.66 0.87 7.28
N LEU A 43 13.88 2.13 6.90
CA LEU A 43 12.81 3.10 6.70
C LEU A 43 12.51 3.22 5.22
N VAL A 44 11.24 3.06 4.86
CA VAL A 44 10.73 3.43 3.54
C VAL A 44 9.72 4.55 3.71
N GLN A 45 9.93 5.65 2.98
CA GLN A 45 8.97 6.74 2.90
C GLN A 45 8.43 6.83 1.49
N THR A 46 7.12 6.65 1.36
CA THR A 46 6.42 6.77 0.08
C THR A 46 5.57 8.03 0.09
N ASN A 47 5.80 8.88 -0.89
CA ASN A 47 5.03 10.05 -1.21
C ASN A 47 4.10 9.74 -2.37
N THR A 48 2.81 9.59 -2.11
CA THR A 48 1.81 9.36 -3.16
C THR A 48 1.55 10.66 -3.94
N LEU A 49 1.74 10.61 -5.27
CA LEU A 49 1.51 11.73 -6.18
C LEU A 49 0.10 11.72 -6.76
N ALA A 50 -0.47 10.54 -7.02
CA ALA A 50 -1.85 10.39 -7.48
C ALA A 50 -2.56 9.27 -6.68
N PHE A 51 -3.57 9.67 -5.90
CA PHE A 51 -4.27 8.77 -4.98
C PHE A 51 -5.78 8.74 -5.25
N ALA A 52 -6.34 7.53 -5.24
CA ALA A 52 -7.77 7.34 -5.00
C ALA A 52 -8.02 6.14 -4.10
N GLN A 53 -9.00 6.31 -3.23
CA GLN A 53 -9.60 5.21 -2.49
C GLN A 53 -10.99 5.04 -3.05
N GLN A 54 -11.23 3.90 -3.69
CA GLN A 54 -12.59 3.47 -3.96
C GLN A 54 -12.89 2.27 -3.08
N LEU A 55 -13.88 2.43 -2.22
CA LEU A 55 -14.55 1.26 -1.66
C LEU A 55 -15.16 0.51 -2.85
N LEU A 56 -14.58 -0.63 -3.16
CA LEU A 56 -15.13 -1.53 -4.16
C LEU A 56 -16.61 -1.81 -3.87
N PRO A 57 -17.43 -2.12 -4.88
CA PRO A 57 -18.84 -2.40 -4.70
C PRO A 57 -19.07 -3.39 -3.55
N ARG A 58 -20.02 -3.11 -2.66
CA ARG A 58 -20.41 -4.07 -1.63
C ARG A 58 -20.94 -5.33 -2.34
N LYS A 59 -20.55 -6.51 -1.84
CA LYS A 59 -20.86 -7.85 -2.39
C LYS A 59 -19.95 -8.34 -3.54
N LEU A 60 -18.64 -8.06 -3.47
CA LEU A 60 -17.68 -8.81 -4.29
C LEU A 60 -17.52 -10.24 -3.76
N ARG A 61 -17.59 -11.23 -4.65
CA ARG A 61 -17.10 -12.59 -4.38
C ARG A 61 -15.63 -12.64 -4.76
N LEU A 62 -14.76 -12.74 -3.76
CA LEU A 62 -13.33 -12.91 -3.97
C LEU A 62 -13.05 -14.38 -4.24
N THR A 63 -12.38 -14.67 -5.35
CA THR A 63 -11.77 -15.98 -5.60
C THR A 63 -10.32 -15.89 -5.17
N GLN A 64 -9.96 -16.57 -4.08
CA GLN A 64 -8.56 -16.64 -3.65
C GLN A 64 -7.76 -17.48 -4.65
N GLY A 65 -6.65 -16.92 -5.15
CA GLY A 65 -5.72 -17.65 -6.01
C GLY A 65 -4.82 -18.60 -5.24
N GLN A 66 -3.83 -19.18 -5.90
CA GLN A 66 -2.79 -19.96 -5.23
C GLN A 66 -1.60 -19.08 -4.85
N GLY A 67 -0.99 -19.34 -3.68
CA GLY A 67 0.25 -18.67 -3.25
C GLY A 67 0.31 -18.36 -1.75
N PRO A 68 1.48 -17.95 -1.23
CA PRO A 68 1.68 -17.73 0.20
C PRO A 68 0.72 -16.72 0.82
N LEU A 69 0.41 -15.64 0.10
CA LEU A 69 -0.55 -14.62 0.55
C LEU A 69 -1.97 -15.19 0.68
N SER A 70 -2.41 -15.99 -0.28
CA SER A 70 -3.73 -16.63 -0.22
C SER A 70 -3.87 -17.58 0.96
N THR A 71 -2.82 -18.38 1.23
CA THR A 71 -2.78 -19.30 2.39
C THR A 71 -2.91 -18.53 3.70
N LEU A 72 -2.19 -17.42 3.85
CA LEU A 72 -2.28 -16.58 5.04
C LEU A 72 -3.68 -15.99 5.22
N LEU A 73 -4.29 -15.50 4.15
CA LEU A 73 -5.66 -14.96 4.20
C LEU A 73 -6.69 -16.02 4.59
N GLN A 74 -6.49 -17.28 4.21
CA GLN A 74 -7.31 -18.42 4.63
C GLN A 74 -7.13 -18.74 6.12
N GLN A 75 -5.88 -18.84 6.57
CA GLN A 75 -5.56 -19.14 7.96
C GLN A 75 -6.04 -18.06 8.93
N LEU A 76 -6.06 -16.80 8.49
CA LEU A 76 -6.57 -15.68 9.26
C LEU A 76 -8.09 -15.56 9.23
N GLU A 77 -8.80 -16.47 8.55
CA GLU A 77 -10.25 -16.40 8.34
C GLU A 77 -10.72 -15.03 7.84
N ALA A 78 -9.90 -14.36 7.01
CA ALA A 78 -10.16 -13.02 6.56
C ALA A 78 -11.36 -13.01 5.59
N GLY A 79 -12.57 -12.80 6.15
CA GLY A 79 -13.83 -13.02 5.44
C GLY A 79 -14.28 -11.84 4.58
N LEU A 80 -14.29 -10.61 5.13
CA LEU A 80 -14.71 -9.42 4.38
C LEU A 80 -14.55 -8.12 5.19
N VAL A 81 -13.50 -7.33 4.93
CA VAL A 81 -13.57 -5.88 4.64
C VAL A 81 -12.32 -5.55 3.84
N LEU A 82 -12.45 -5.47 2.51
CA LEU A 82 -11.36 -5.00 1.65
C LEU A 82 -11.62 -3.56 1.26
N ARG A 83 -10.88 -2.64 1.88
CA ARG A 83 -10.63 -1.34 1.29
C ARG A 83 -9.44 -1.53 0.34
N PHE A 84 -9.70 -1.47 -0.96
CA PHE A 84 -8.64 -1.41 -1.95
C PHE A 84 -8.26 0.04 -2.16
N ASP A 85 -7.08 0.39 -1.65
CA ASP A 85 -6.49 1.70 -1.85
C ASP A 85 -5.61 1.61 -3.10
N VAL A 86 -5.85 2.47 -4.09
CA VAL A 86 -5.08 2.44 -5.32
C VAL A 86 -4.24 3.68 -5.47
N VAL A 87 -2.95 3.44 -5.64
CA VAL A 87 -1.93 4.46 -5.83
C VAL A 87 -1.38 4.27 -7.23
N GLN A 88 -1.62 5.24 -8.12
CA GLN A 88 -1.12 5.17 -9.49
C GLN A 88 0.35 5.58 -9.54
N ASP A 89 0.64 6.76 -8.98
CA ASP A 89 1.97 7.35 -8.99
C ASP A 89 2.42 7.62 -7.55
N ALA A 90 3.63 7.19 -7.23
CA ALA A 90 4.26 7.48 -5.97
C ALA A 90 5.79 7.58 -6.11
N GLN A 91 6.38 8.45 -5.31
CA GLN A 91 7.82 8.54 -5.12
C GLN A 91 8.18 7.84 -3.82
N SER A 92 9.05 6.83 -3.88
CA SER A 92 9.53 6.12 -2.69
C SER A 92 11.01 6.40 -2.45
N ALA A 93 11.36 6.71 -1.21
CA ALA A 93 12.73 6.81 -0.73
C ALA A 93 13.01 5.65 0.23
N LEU A 94 14.04 4.87 -0.10
CA LEU A 94 14.60 3.83 0.74
C LEU A 94 15.81 4.41 1.48
N TYR A 95 15.76 4.38 2.81
CA TYR A 95 16.88 4.81 3.65
C TYR A 95 17.77 3.62 3.97
N LEU A 96 19.04 3.91 4.28
CA LEU A 96 19.98 2.89 4.74
C LEU A 96 19.49 2.23 6.04
N PRO A 97 19.78 0.94 6.25
CA PRO A 97 19.48 0.26 7.51
C PRO A 97 20.12 1.00 8.69
N THR A 98 19.36 1.17 9.76
CA THR A 98 19.83 1.76 11.01
C THR A 98 19.58 0.79 12.16
N PRO A 99 20.37 0.84 13.25
CA PRO A 99 20.12 -0.02 14.39
C PRO A 99 18.69 0.13 14.92
N LEU A 100 18.08 -0.99 15.32
CA LEU A 100 16.74 -0.98 15.90
C LEU A 100 16.70 -0.07 17.14
N GLY A 101 15.79 0.92 17.14
CA GLY A 101 15.64 1.90 18.22
C GLY A 101 16.46 3.20 18.04
N ALA A 102 17.25 3.31 16.97
CA ALA A 102 17.82 4.59 16.57
C ALA A 102 16.70 5.58 16.22
N ARG A 103 16.80 6.83 16.70
CA ARG A 103 15.82 7.88 16.42
C ARG A 103 16.07 8.43 15.02
N LEU A 104 15.12 8.18 14.12
CA LEU A 104 15.05 8.72 12.75
C LEU A 104 14.36 10.08 12.75
#